data_AF-A0A7R9U8C7-F1
#
_entry.id   AF-A0A7R9U8C7-F1
#
_cell.length_a   1.000
_cell.length_b   1.000
_cell.length_c   1.000
_cell.angle_alpha   90.00
_cell.angle_beta   90.00
_cell.angle_gamma   90.00
#
_symmetry.space_group_name_H-M   'P 1'
#
loop_
_entity.id
_entity.type
_entity.pdbx_description
1 polymer ?
#
loop_
_entity_poly.entity_id
_entity_poly.type
_entity_poly.pdbx_seq_one_letter_code
_entity_poly.pdbx_strand_id
1 'polypeptide(L)'
;CAHTRHVIQNSALLSAALLFESLPNALPMSYRPRRRPGSYSGDTEAPTSPLKKAPTGGHFRKDKDDNEKPRESRSEGFMAVLRSRGTVLVSLMVVQSLSGMILGSFEALIQDHVVITLFLTMLVGAGGNAGNQATVNIIRGLATGEVNNRTRWAILRNEANLGLVLGLLLSGVAFLRVAIWKGDLVSAFAIGAACLVIVSLSVLVGAALPLLFVHFGIDAAHAGPAIQVAMDIIGVTFTCIICSAIFAAFAPSSAA
;
A
#
# COMPACT_ATOMS: atom_id res chain seq x y z
N CYS A 1 -16.35 -35.92 13.94
CA CYS A 1 -16.69 -34.72 13.14
C CYS A 1 -15.79 -33.49 13.41
N ALA A 2 -15.06 -33.42 14.54
CA ALA A 2 -14.11 -32.33 14.81
C ALA A 2 -12.75 -32.47 14.09
N HIS A 3 -12.30 -33.71 13.80
CA HIS A 3 -11.00 -33.97 13.20
C HIS A 3 -10.91 -33.51 11.73
N THR A 4 -12.00 -33.63 10.98
CA THR A 4 -12.08 -33.19 9.57
C THR A 4 -12.05 -31.66 9.42
N ARG A 5 -12.56 -30.90 10.40
CA ARG A 5 -12.51 -29.43 10.38
C ARG A 5 -11.09 -28.90 10.60
N HIS A 6 -10.29 -29.56 11.45
CA HIS A 6 -8.89 -29.18 11.67
C HIS A 6 -8.00 -29.45 10.45
N VAL A 7 -8.22 -30.55 9.73
CA VAL A 7 -7.44 -30.89 8.53
C VAL A 7 -7.75 -29.91 7.37
N ILE A 8 -9.00 -29.49 7.21
CA ILE A 8 -9.40 -28.50 6.20
C ILE A 8 -8.88 -27.09 6.53
N GLN A 9 -8.82 -26.73 7.82
CA GLN A 9 -8.30 -25.44 8.27
C GLN A 9 -6.78 -25.32 8.03
N ASN A 10 -6.04 -26.42 8.16
CA ASN A 10 -4.60 -26.47 7.85
C ASN A 10 -4.32 -26.48 6.34
N SER A 11 -5.16 -27.13 5.51
CA SER A 11 -4.95 -27.16 4.06
C SER A 11 -5.23 -25.80 3.41
N ALA A 12 -6.25 -25.07 3.84
CA ALA A 12 -6.55 -23.73 3.32
C ALA A 12 -5.47 -22.68 3.67
N LEU A 13 -4.88 -22.78 4.86
CA LEU A 13 -3.74 -21.95 5.26
C LEU A 13 -2.48 -22.31 4.46
N LEU A 14 -2.26 -23.59 4.17
CA LEU A 14 -1.16 -24.04 3.31
C LEU A 14 -1.33 -23.52 1.86
N SER A 15 -2.55 -23.56 1.32
CA SER A 15 -2.83 -23.04 -0.03
C SER A 15 -2.66 -21.51 -0.13
N ALA A 16 -3.01 -20.77 0.93
CA ALA A 16 -2.77 -19.33 1.00
C ALA A 16 -1.26 -18.99 1.14
N ALA A 17 -0.51 -19.79 1.88
CA ALA A 17 0.95 -19.65 2.00
C ALA A 17 1.65 -19.93 0.66
N LEU A 18 1.23 -20.97 -0.07
CA LEU A 18 1.76 -21.30 -1.40
C LEU A 18 1.42 -20.26 -2.48
N LEU A 19 0.27 -19.58 -2.36
CA LEU A 19 -0.07 -18.43 -3.21
C LEU A 19 0.78 -17.19 -2.89
N PHE A 20 1.17 -16.98 -1.62
CA PHE A 20 2.04 -15.88 -1.20
C PHE A 20 3.49 -16.10 -1.64
N GLU A 21 3.94 -17.35 -1.69
CA GLU A 21 5.27 -17.76 -2.18
C GLU A 21 5.38 -17.72 -3.72
N SER A 22 4.22 -17.68 -4.42
CA SER A 22 4.13 -17.59 -5.89
C SER A 22 4.08 -16.16 -6.43
N LEU A 23 4.08 -15.13 -5.56
CA LEU A 23 4.19 -13.75 -6.02
C LEU A 23 5.64 -13.46 -6.43
N PRO A 24 5.89 -12.96 -7.66
CA PRO A 24 7.24 -12.55 -8.05
C PRO A 24 7.71 -11.44 -7.12
N ASN A 25 8.87 -11.66 -6.48
CA ASN A 25 9.62 -10.71 -5.69
C ASN A 25 9.47 -9.28 -6.25
N ALA A 26 8.70 -8.44 -5.57
CA ALA A 26 8.67 -7.02 -5.84
C ALA A 26 10.03 -6.44 -5.41
N LEU A 27 10.93 -6.42 -6.39
CA LEU A 27 12.22 -5.75 -6.53
C LEU A 27 12.66 -4.82 -5.38
N PRO A 28 13.94 -4.91 -4.94
CA PRO A 28 14.55 -3.84 -4.15
C PRO A 28 14.65 -2.58 -5.02
N MET A 29 13.83 -1.58 -4.72
CA MET A 29 13.90 -0.25 -5.33
C MET A 29 15.12 0.50 -4.76
N SER A 30 16.30 0.21 -5.30
CA SER A 30 17.44 1.12 -5.26
C SER A 30 17.35 2.06 -6.47
N TYR A 31 16.59 3.14 -6.33
CA TYR A 31 16.55 4.19 -7.34
C TYR A 31 17.75 5.11 -7.17
N ARG A 32 18.74 5.01 -8.07
CA ARG A 32 19.70 6.08 -8.36
C ARG A 32 19.51 6.53 -9.80
N PRO A 33 19.20 7.81 -10.09
CA PRO A 33 19.30 8.32 -11.44
C PRO A 33 20.79 8.49 -11.77
N ARG A 34 21.34 7.60 -12.60
CA ARG A 34 22.71 7.69 -13.12
C ARG A 34 22.72 8.72 -14.24
N ARG A 35 23.30 9.91 -14.01
CA ARG A 35 23.65 10.83 -15.11
C ARG A 35 24.70 10.12 -15.99
N ARG A 36 24.45 9.99 -17.29
CA ARG A 36 25.45 9.52 -18.26
C ARG A 36 26.49 10.63 -18.48
N PRO A 37 27.80 10.36 -18.37
CA PRO A 37 28.82 11.13 -19.06
C PRO A 37 29.02 10.55 -20.47
N GLY A 38 29.42 11.42 -21.41
CA GLY A 38 29.57 11.11 -22.84
C GLY A 38 30.57 10.01 -23.19
N SER A 39 30.41 9.55 -24.43
CA SER A 39 31.16 8.55 -25.18
C SER A 39 32.68 8.64 -25.09
N TYR A 40 33.36 7.48 -24.99
CA TYR A 40 34.46 7.15 -25.91
C TYR A 40 34.64 5.63 -25.97
N SER A 41 34.44 5.05 -27.16
CA SER A 41 34.85 3.69 -27.52
C SER A 41 36.37 3.64 -27.62
N GLY A 42 36.99 2.56 -27.14
CA GLY A 42 38.42 2.34 -27.32
C GLY A 42 38.79 0.89 -27.12
N ASP A 43 38.78 0.12 -28.21
CA ASP A 43 39.57 -1.09 -28.35
C ASP A 43 40.58 -0.88 -29.49
N THR A 44 41.84 -0.73 -29.07
CA THR A 44 43.08 -1.28 -29.63
C THR A 44 43.40 -1.12 -31.13
N GLU A 45 44.26 -0.14 -31.44
CA GLU A 45 45.28 -0.24 -32.51
C GLU A 45 46.63 0.31 -32.00
N ALA A 46 47.70 -0.40 -32.33
CA ALA A 46 49.10 -0.16 -31.92
C ALA A 46 49.84 0.79 -32.91
N PRO A 47 51.05 1.30 -32.59
CA PRO A 47 51.50 2.65 -32.96
C PRO A 47 52.42 2.72 -34.19
N THR A 48 52.46 3.87 -34.88
CA THR A 48 53.66 4.33 -35.62
C THR A 48 53.86 5.87 -35.51
N SER A 49 55.08 6.26 -35.13
CA SER A 49 55.68 7.62 -35.02
C SER A 49 55.83 8.30 -36.42
N PRO A 50 56.15 9.61 -36.61
CA PRO A 50 56.99 10.44 -35.74
C PRO A 50 56.64 11.93 -35.50
N LEU A 51 56.92 12.34 -34.27
CA LEU A 51 57.50 13.62 -33.81
C LEU A 51 57.26 14.88 -34.68
N LYS A 52 56.39 15.77 -34.17
CA LYS A 52 56.47 17.21 -34.47
C LYS A 52 56.69 17.99 -33.17
N LYS A 53 57.77 18.78 -33.16
CA LYS A 53 58.32 19.54 -32.04
C LYS A 53 57.31 20.50 -31.41
N ALA A 54 57.34 20.57 -30.07
CA ALA A 54 56.59 21.52 -29.25
C ALA A 54 57.15 22.95 -29.35
N PRO A 55 56.30 23.99 -29.43
CA PRO A 55 56.64 25.31 -28.93
C PRO A 55 56.29 25.38 -27.43
N THR A 56 57.31 25.73 -26.67
CA THR A 56 57.33 26.16 -25.28
C THR A 56 56.39 27.32 -24.98
N GLY A 57 55.77 27.26 -23.80
CA GLY A 57 55.38 28.45 -23.03
C GLY A 57 54.00 29.02 -23.32
N GLY A 58 53.03 28.66 -22.48
CA GLY A 58 51.73 29.33 -22.39
C GLY A 58 51.12 29.05 -21.03
N HIS A 59 50.96 30.08 -20.23
CA HIS A 59 50.45 30.05 -18.86
C HIS A 59 49.22 29.13 -18.68
N PHE A 60 49.41 28.03 -17.94
CA PHE A 60 48.29 27.35 -17.29
C PHE A 60 47.74 28.28 -16.22
N ARG A 61 46.58 28.90 -16.49
CA ARG A 61 45.74 29.46 -15.45
C ARG A 61 45.33 28.32 -14.53
N LYS A 62 45.74 28.44 -13.27
CA LYS A 62 45.33 27.57 -12.19
C LYS A 62 43.88 27.93 -11.85
N ASP A 63 42.93 27.30 -12.54
CA ASP A 63 41.54 27.34 -12.11
C ASP A 63 41.51 26.71 -10.72
N LYS A 64 41.12 27.51 -9.73
CA LYS A 64 40.91 27.04 -8.37
C LYS A 64 39.72 26.09 -8.44
N ASP A 65 39.96 24.81 -8.26
CA ASP A 65 38.91 23.84 -8.00
C ASP A 65 38.21 24.28 -6.70
N ASP A 66 37.03 24.86 -6.87
CA ASP A 66 36.14 25.28 -5.81
C ASP A 66 35.66 24.03 -5.06
N ASN A 67 36.42 23.62 -4.06
CA ASN A 67 36.03 22.92 -2.83
C ASN A 67 34.63 22.24 -2.88
N GLU A 68 34.50 21.21 -3.71
CA GLU A 68 33.35 20.31 -3.63
C GLU A 68 33.57 19.40 -2.42
N LYS A 69 33.12 19.88 -1.25
CA LYS A 69 33.06 19.07 -0.03
C LYS A 69 32.38 17.74 -0.38
N PRO A 70 33.01 16.59 -0.10
CA PRO A 70 32.34 15.31 -0.20
C PRO A 70 31.04 15.40 0.59
N ARG A 71 29.89 15.04 -0.01
CA ARG A 71 28.63 14.91 0.72
C ARG A 71 28.80 13.77 1.72
N GLU A 72 29.32 14.11 2.89
CA GLU A 72 29.39 13.25 4.05
C GLU A 72 27.97 12.71 4.27
N SER A 73 27.77 11.42 4.01
CA SER A 73 26.51 10.75 4.35
C SER A 73 26.41 10.79 5.86
N ARG A 74 25.80 11.84 6.39
CA ARG A 74 25.50 11.95 7.81
C ARG A 74 24.61 10.76 8.14
N SER A 75 25.21 9.71 8.71
CA SER A 75 24.44 8.69 9.40
C SER A 75 23.72 9.44 10.50
N GLU A 76 22.42 9.64 10.34
CA GLU A 76 21.61 10.15 11.43
C GLU A 76 21.87 9.24 12.63
N GLY A 77 22.27 9.81 13.76
CA GLY A 77 22.48 9.03 14.97
C GLY A 77 21.20 8.26 15.29
N PHE A 78 21.34 7.03 15.78
CA PHE A 78 20.19 6.15 16.10
C PHE A 78 19.07 6.89 16.85
N MET A 79 19.43 7.76 17.80
CA MET A 79 18.47 8.57 18.57
C MET A 79 17.66 9.56 17.72
N ALA A 80 18.27 10.16 16.69
CA ALA A 80 17.58 11.07 15.78
C ALA A 80 16.55 10.30 14.91
N VAL A 81 16.94 9.14 14.37
CA VAL A 81 16.04 8.27 13.61
C VAL A 81 14.90 7.75 14.50
N LEU A 82 15.21 7.33 15.73
CA LEU A 82 14.22 6.87 16.70
C LEU A 82 13.20 7.96 17.01
N ARG A 83 13.65 9.20 17.27
CA ARG A 83 12.74 10.31 17.55
C ARG A 83 11.86 10.64 16.35
N SER A 84 12.43 10.67 15.14
CA SER A 84 11.70 10.94 13.90
C SER A 84 10.63 9.88 13.64
N ARG A 85 11.03 8.60 13.58
CA ARG A 85 10.10 7.49 13.33
C ARG A 85 9.10 7.29 14.46
N GLY A 86 9.57 7.37 15.71
CA GLY A 86 8.75 7.20 16.90
C GLY A 86 7.63 8.23 16.98
N THR A 87 7.91 9.50 16.70
CA THR A 87 6.88 10.57 16.71
C THR A 87 5.79 10.29 15.68
N VAL A 88 6.15 9.86 14.47
CA VAL A 88 5.18 9.50 13.42
C VAL A 88 4.37 8.27 13.83
N LEU A 89 5.02 7.20 14.30
CA LEU A 89 4.34 5.97 14.70
C LEU A 89 3.36 6.18 15.86
N VAL A 90 3.76 6.94 16.89
CA VAL A 90 2.87 7.29 18.00
C VAL A 90 1.69 8.11 17.52
N SER A 91 1.91 9.08 16.62
CA SER A 91 0.84 9.89 16.05
C SER A 91 -0.16 9.02 15.27
N LEU A 92 0.33 8.11 14.43
CA LEU A 92 -0.50 7.16 13.69
C LEU A 92 -1.29 6.24 14.62
N MET A 93 -0.67 5.74 15.70
CA MET A 93 -1.33 4.89 16.69
C MET A 93 -2.50 5.60 17.40
N VAL A 94 -2.33 6.87 17.77
CA VAL A 94 -3.39 7.67 18.39
C VAL A 94 -4.57 7.82 17.43
N VAL A 95 -4.31 8.15 16.16
CA VAL A 95 -5.37 8.27 15.15
C VAL A 95 -6.04 6.91 14.88
N GLN A 96 -5.27 5.83 14.79
CA GLN A 96 -5.79 4.48 14.58
C GLN A 96 -6.68 4.00 15.74
N SER A 97 -6.47 4.50 16.96
CA SER A 97 -7.29 4.18 18.13
C SER A 97 -8.76 4.60 17.97
N LEU A 98 -9.07 5.52 17.04
CA LEU A 98 -10.44 5.88 16.66
C LEU A 98 -11.25 4.66 16.20
N SER A 99 -10.60 3.71 15.52
CA SER A 99 -11.27 2.49 15.05
C SER A 99 -11.80 1.63 16.21
N GLY A 100 -11.10 1.61 17.35
CA GLY A 100 -11.55 0.94 18.57
C GLY A 100 -12.80 1.57 19.18
N MET A 101 -12.91 2.91 19.16
CA MET A 101 -14.11 3.61 19.63
C MET A 101 -15.33 3.34 18.74
N ILE A 102 -15.09 3.26 17.42
CA ILE A 102 -16.15 2.90 16.46
C ILE A 102 -16.61 1.47 16.73
N LEU A 103 -15.68 0.52 16.85
CA LEU A 103 -16.01 -0.87 17.15
C LEU A 103 -16.79 -1.00 18.47
N GLY A 104 -16.39 -0.26 19.51
CA GLY A 104 -17.10 -0.22 20.80
C GLY A 104 -18.52 0.35 20.71
N SER A 105 -18.79 1.24 19.75
CA SER A 105 -20.16 1.75 19.51
C SER A 105 -21.10 0.68 18.93
N PHE A 106 -20.53 -0.40 18.38
CA PHE A 106 -21.26 -1.57 17.85
C PHE A 106 -21.14 -2.80 18.78
N GLU A 107 -20.90 -2.62 20.08
CA GLU A 107 -20.70 -3.71 21.03
C GLU A 107 -21.86 -4.72 21.02
N ALA A 108 -23.11 -4.25 21.07
CA ALA A 108 -24.29 -5.12 21.04
C ALA A 108 -24.33 -5.99 19.76
N LEU A 109 -24.05 -5.40 18.60
CA LEU A 109 -23.98 -6.12 17.32
C LEU A 109 -22.91 -7.22 17.37
N ILE A 110 -21.75 -6.93 17.93
CA ILE A 110 -20.62 -7.84 17.99
C ILE A 110 -20.87 -8.99 18.98
N GLN A 111 -21.56 -8.72 20.09
CA GLN A 111 -21.97 -9.74 21.05
C GLN A 111 -22.89 -10.77 20.39
N ASP A 112 -23.84 -10.30 19.58
CA ASP A 112 -24.75 -11.18 18.84
C ASP A 112 -24.06 -11.86 17.64
N HIS A 113 -23.08 -11.18 17.01
CA HIS A 113 -22.44 -11.62 15.78
C HIS A 113 -20.91 -11.60 15.89
N VAL A 114 -20.35 -12.48 16.72
CA VAL A 114 -18.90 -12.65 16.93
C VAL A 114 -18.12 -12.91 15.62
N VAL A 115 -18.81 -13.37 14.56
CA VAL A 115 -18.21 -13.54 13.22
C VAL A 115 -17.59 -12.24 12.68
N ILE A 116 -18.13 -11.07 13.02
CA ILE A 116 -17.61 -9.78 12.56
C ILE A 116 -16.15 -9.62 13.00
N THR A 117 -15.86 -9.79 14.28
CA THR A 117 -14.52 -9.59 14.83
C THR A 117 -13.52 -10.64 14.36
N LEU A 118 -13.98 -11.87 14.12
CA LEU A 118 -13.15 -12.96 13.59
C LEU A 118 -12.64 -12.69 12.17
N PHE A 119 -13.38 -11.92 11.37
CA PHE A 119 -13.01 -11.57 9.99
C PHE A 119 -12.58 -10.11 9.82
N LEU A 120 -12.74 -9.26 10.84
CA LEU A 120 -12.42 -7.83 10.78
C LEU A 120 -10.97 -7.57 10.39
N THR A 121 -10.03 -8.28 10.99
CA THR A 121 -8.59 -8.15 10.70
C THR A 121 -8.27 -8.53 9.26
N MET A 122 -8.96 -9.54 8.72
CA MET A 122 -8.84 -9.94 7.32
C MET A 122 -9.36 -8.83 6.39
N LEU A 123 -10.53 -8.26 6.69
CA LEU A 123 -11.13 -7.21 5.86
C LEU A 123 -10.27 -5.93 5.82
N VAL A 124 -9.85 -5.47 6.99
CA VAL A 124 -9.00 -4.28 7.12
C VAL A 124 -7.62 -4.53 6.47
N GLY A 125 -7.03 -5.71 6.66
CA GLY A 125 -5.77 -6.08 6.03
C GLY A 125 -5.87 -6.18 4.50
N ALA A 126 -6.92 -6.80 3.96
CA ALA A 126 -7.16 -6.88 2.52
C ALA A 126 -7.37 -5.49 1.91
N GLY A 127 -8.16 -4.65 2.58
CA GLY A 127 -8.34 -3.24 2.24
C GLY A 127 -7.00 -2.51 2.22
N GLY A 128 -6.25 -2.50 3.32
CA GLY A 128 -4.96 -1.81 3.42
C GLY A 128 -3.96 -2.23 2.35
N ASN A 129 -3.86 -3.53 2.06
CA ASN A 129 -3.00 -4.06 1.00
C ASN A 129 -3.42 -3.59 -0.40
N ALA A 130 -4.72 -3.61 -0.71
CA ALA A 130 -5.23 -3.15 -2.00
C ALA A 130 -5.04 -1.64 -2.18
N GLY A 131 -5.35 -0.84 -1.16
CA GLY A 131 -5.17 0.61 -1.19
C GLY A 131 -3.70 1.01 -1.27
N ASN A 132 -2.81 0.30 -0.58
CA ASN A 132 -1.38 0.55 -0.68
C ASN A 132 -0.82 0.20 -2.07
N GLN A 133 -1.33 -0.84 -2.74
CA GLN A 133 -0.98 -1.11 -4.14
C GLN A 133 -1.35 0.06 -5.05
N ALA A 134 -2.57 0.59 -4.92
CA ALA A 134 -3.00 1.77 -5.66
C ALA A 134 -2.15 3.02 -5.32
N THR A 135 -1.85 3.22 -4.03
CA THR A 135 -1.00 4.31 -3.52
C THR A 135 0.39 4.27 -4.19
N VAL A 136 1.02 3.10 -4.21
CA VAL A 136 2.34 2.90 -4.83
C VAL A 136 2.28 3.16 -6.34
N ASN A 137 1.23 2.71 -7.02
CA ASN A 137 1.06 2.96 -8.45
C ASN A 137 0.96 4.46 -8.76
N ILE A 138 0.17 5.20 -7.99
CA ILE A 138 0.03 6.66 -8.17
C ILE A 138 1.34 7.39 -7.84
N ILE A 139 2.04 7.03 -6.76
CA ILE A 139 3.34 7.64 -6.42
C ILE A 139 4.35 7.42 -7.56
N ARG A 140 4.38 6.21 -8.13
CA ARG A 140 5.24 5.90 -9.29
C ARG A 140 4.83 6.73 -10.51
N GLY A 141 3.55 6.81 -10.82
CA GLY A 141 3.04 7.62 -11.93
C GLY A 141 3.32 9.12 -11.76
N LEU A 142 3.30 9.63 -10.53
CA LEU A 142 3.73 11.00 -10.22
C LEU A 142 5.24 11.18 -10.48
N ALA A 143 6.06 10.21 -10.08
CA ALA A 143 7.51 10.26 -10.28
C ALA A 143 7.93 10.11 -11.76
N THR A 144 7.17 9.36 -12.56
CA THR A 144 7.43 9.20 -14.01
C THR A 144 6.77 10.29 -14.86
N GLY A 145 5.88 11.10 -14.29
CA GLY A 145 5.14 12.16 -15.00
C GLY A 145 3.89 11.68 -15.76
N GLU A 146 3.58 10.38 -15.68
CA GLU A 146 2.34 9.79 -16.21
C GLU A 146 1.10 10.36 -15.54
N VAL A 147 1.19 10.62 -14.23
CA VAL A 147 0.16 11.29 -13.44
C VAL A 147 0.46 12.79 -13.40
N ASN A 148 -0.39 13.58 -14.04
CA ASN A 148 -0.32 15.04 -14.06
C ASN A 148 -1.73 15.66 -14.02
N ASN A 149 -1.84 16.98 -14.03
CA ASN A 149 -3.14 17.66 -13.92
C ASN A 149 -4.14 17.30 -15.03
N ARG A 150 -3.67 16.87 -16.21
CA ARG A 150 -4.54 16.47 -17.32
C ARG A 150 -4.97 14.99 -17.20
N THR A 151 -4.10 14.12 -16.69
CA THR A 151 -4.34 12.66 -16.65
C THR A 151 -4.91 12.17 -15.32
N ARG A 152 -4.75 12.91 -14.22
CA ARG A 152 -5.13 12.47 -12.85
C ARG A 152 -6.56 11.94 -12.73
N TRP A 153 -7.53 12.57 -13.39
CA TRP A 153 -8.94 12.15 -13.33
C TRP A 153 -9.20 10.86 -14.10
N ALA A 154 -8.56 10.69 -15.26
CA ALA A 154 -8.67 9.46 -16.04
C ALA A 154 -8.05 8.27 -15.29
N ILE A 155 -6.89 8.49 -14.65
CA ILE A 155 -6.21 7.48 -13.84
C ILE A 155 -7.04 7.11 -12.62
N LEU A 156 -7.59 8.09 -11.90
CA LEU A 156 -8.43 7.83 -10.73
C LEU A 156 -9.69 7.04 -11.09
N ARG A 157 -10.30 7.30 -12.25
CA ARG A 157 -11.42 6.50 -12.77
C ARG A 157 -11.01 5.06 -13.11
N ASN A 158 -9.81 4.87 -13.67
CA ASN A 158 -9.31 3.52 -13.95
C ASN A 158 -9.06 2.74 -12.67
N GLU A 159 -8.47 3.37 -11.64
CA GLU A 159 -8.30 2.78 -10.31
C GLU A 159 -9.65 2.49 -9.65
N ALA A 160 -10.66 3.35 -9.82
CA ALA A 160 -12.02 3.10 -9.34
C ALA A 160 -12.60 1.80 -9.93
N ASN A 161 -12.51 1.65 -11.25
CA ASN A 161 -12.99 0.47 -11.95
C ASN A 161 -12.21 -0.78 -11.52
N LEU A 162 -10.89 -0.68 -11.40
CA LEU A 162 -10.04 -1.76 -10.92
C LEU A 162 -10.42 -2.16 -9.48
N GLY A 163 -10.67 -1.19 -8.61
CA GLY A 163 -11.11 -1.41 -7.24
C GLY A 163 -12.46 -2.12 -7.13
N LEU A 164 -13.39 -1.86 -8.06
CA LEU A 164 -14.66 -2.60 -8.14
C LEU A 164 -14.44 -4.06 -8.56
N VAL A 165 -13.64 -4.29 -9.60
CA VAL A 165 -13.33 -5.65 -10.07
C VAL A 165 -12.59 -6.45 -9.00
N LEU A 166 -11.56 -5.86 -8.39
CA LEU A 166 -10.84 -6.47 -7.27
C LEU A 166 -11.77 -6.72 -6.09
N GLY A 167 -12.63 -5.76 -5.75
CA GLY A 167 -13.62 -5.92 -4.68
C GLY A 167 -14.54 -7.11 -4.92
N LEU A 168 -15.03 -7.31 -6.15
CA LEU A 168 -15.88 -8.46 -6.49
C LEU A 168 -15.12 -9.79 -6.33
N LEU A 169 -13.88 -9.84 -6.81
CA LEU A 169 -13.03 -11.03 -6.70
C LEU A 169 -12.75 -11.37 -5.24
N LEU A 170 -12.29 -10.41 -4.45
CA LEU A 170 -11.98 -10.62 -3.03
C LEU A 170 -13.23 -10.89 -2.19
N SER A 171 -14.36 -10.28 -2.52
CA SER A 171 -15.66 -10.57 -1.91
C SER A 171 -16.06 -12.02 -2.12
N GLY A 172 -15.89 -12.57 -3.32
CA GLY A 172 -16.17 -13.98 -3.60
C GLY A 172 -15.30 -14.92 -2.75
N VAL A 173 -14.01 -14.60 -2.61
CA VAL A 173 -13.09 -15.35 -1.75
C VAL A 173 -13.47 -15.23 -0.27
N ALA A 174 -13.82 -14.03 0.19
CA ALA A 174 -14.26 -13.78 1.56
C ALA A 174 -15.55 -14.53 1.89
N PHE A 175 -16.55 -14.46 1.00
CA PHE A 175 -17.80 -15.20 1.12
C PHE A 175 -17.53 -16.70 1.23
N LEU A 176 -16.75 -17.27 0.32
CA LEU A 176 -16.46 -18.71 0.32
C LEU A 176 -15.73 -19.12 1.60
N ARG A 177 -14.76 -18.31 2.04
CA ARG A 177 -14.02 -18.55 3.29
C ARG A 177 -14.95 -18.59 4.51
N VAL A 178 -15.88 -17.64 4.61
CA VAL A 178 -16.83 -17.58 5.74
C VAL A 178 -17.84 -18.72 5.67
N ALA A 179 -18.37 -19.01 4.48
CA ALA A 179 -19.32 -20.09 4.26
C ALA A 179 -18.73 -21.45 4.65
N ILE A 180 -17.49 -21.74 4.27
CA ILE A 180 -16.79 -22.99 4.64
C ILE A 180 -16.55 -23.08 6.14
N TRP A 181 -16.19 -21.96 6.79
CA TRP A 181 -15.78 -21.99 8.19
C TRP A 181 -16.95 -22.00 9.17
N LYS A 182 -17.97 -21.15 8.95
CA LYS A 182 -19.11 -20.98 9.86
C LYS A 182 -20.36 -21.74 9.43
N GLY A 183 -20.51 -22.04 8.15
CA GLY A 183 -21.70 -22.72 7.62
C GLY A 183 -22.97 -21.85 7.57
N ASP A 184 -22.86 -20.55 7.91
CA ASP A 184 -23.97 -19.59 7.83
C ASP A 184 -23.80 -18.69 6.58
N LEU A 185 -24.79 -18.77 5.69
CA LEU A 185 -24.82 -17.99 4.45
C LEU A 185 -25.12 -16.51 4.69
N VAL A 186 -25.84 -16.16 5.76
CA VAL A 186 -26.14 -14.76 6.06
C VAL A 186 -24.87 -14.04 6.50
N SER A 187 -24.11 -14.63 7.43
CA SER A 187 -22.79 -14.13 7.80
C SER A 187 -21.82 -14.09 6.63
N ALA A 188 -21.81 -15.12 5.77
CA ALA A 188 -20.96 -15.14 4.58
C ALA A 188 -21.28 -14.00 3.62
N PHE A 189 -22.58 -13.76 3.38
CA PHE A 189 -23.03 -12.65 2.55
C PHE A 189 -22.69 -11.29 3.17
N ALA A 190 -22.91 -11.12 4.49
CA ALA A 190 -22.59 -9.89 5.20
C ALA A 190 -21.10 -9.51 5.10
N ILE A 191 -20.22 -10.47 5.37
CA ILE A 191 -18.77 -10.26 5.31
C ILE A 191 -18.29 -10.10 3.85
N GLY A 192 -18.86 -10.84 2.90
CA GLY A 192 -18.57 -10.67 1.48
C GLY A 192 -18.94 -9.26 0.99
N ALA A 193 -20.16 -8.82 1.26
CA ALA A 193 -20.62 -7.48 0.90
C ALA A 193 -19.78 -6.38 1.55
N ALA A 194 -19.40 -6.54 2.82
CA ALA A 194 -18.46 -5.63 3.48
C ALA A 194 -17.10 -5.61 2.76
N CYS A 195 -16.56 -6.78 2.41
CA CYS A 195 -15.29 -6.91 1.68
C CYS A 195 -15.31 -6.17 0.34
N LEU A 196 -16.38 -6.34 -0.45
CA LEU A 196 -16.57 -5.64 -1.72
C LEU A 196 -16.43 -4.13 -1.53
N VAL A 197 -17.20 -3.56 -0.61
CA VAL A 197 -17.21 -2.10 -0.38
C VAL A 197 -15.86 -1.62 0.14
N ILE A 198 -15.28 -2.32 1.11
CA ILE A 198 -14.02 -1.92 1.75
C ILE A 198 -12.86 -1.94 0.75
N VAL A 199 -12.74 -2.98 -0.08
CA VAL A 199 -11.67 -3.08 -1.07
C VAL A 199 -11.83 -2.01 -2.16
N SER A 200 -13.05 -1.80 -2.65
CA SER A 200 -13.30 -0.78 -3.68
C SER A 200 -13.02 0.64 -3.16
N LEU A 201 -13.48 0.95 -1.94
CA LEU A 201 -13.16 2.24 -1.30
C LEU A 201 -11.67 2.37 -1.01
N SER A 202 -11.00 1.30 -0.59
CA SER A 202 -9.57 1.33 -0.29
C SER A 202 -8.72 1.68 -1.50
N VAL A 203 -9.01 1.07 -2.65
CA VAL A 203 -8.30 1.38 -3.91
C VAL A 203 -8.53 2.83 -4.32
N LEU A 204 -9.77 3.32 -4.20
CA LEU A 204 -10.11 4.71 -4.47
C LEU A 204 -9.37 5.70 -3.56
N VAL A 205 -9.39 5.46 -2.24
CA VAL A 205 -8.71 6.30 -1.26
C VAL A 205 -7.19 6.23 -1.47
N GLY A 206 -6.65 5.03 -1.67
CA GLY A 206 -5.22 4.81 -1.94
C GLY A 206 -4.75 5.54 -3.20
N ALA A 207 -5.55 5.57 -4.25
CA ALA A 207 -5.23 6.33 -5.46
C ALA A 207 -5.35 7.85 -5.25
N ALA A 208 -6.33 8.31 -4.48
CA ALA A 208 -6.58 9.74 -4.24
C ALA A 208 -5.57 10.36 -3.26
N LEU A 209 -5.09 9.60 -2.27
CA LEU A 209 -4.34 10.13 -1.13
C LEU A 209 -2.98 10.76 -1.53
N PRO A 210 -2.14 10.14 -2.37
CA PRO A 210 -0.92 10.79 -2.88
C PRO A 210 -1.21 12.10 -3.63
N LEU A 211 -2.29 12.13 -4.41
CA LEU A 211 -2.68 13.33 -5.18
C LEU A 211 -3.10 14.47 -4.26
N LEU A 212 -3.77 14.14 -3.15
CA LEU A 212 -4.16 15.09 -2.12
C LEU A 212 -2.95 15.63 -1.37
N PHE A 213 -1.99 14.77 -1.04
CA PHE A 213 -0.76 15.18 -0.36
C PHE A 213 0.05 16.13 -1.22
N VAL A 214 0.27 15.80 -2.49
CA VAL A 214 0.96 16.69 -3.44
C VAL A 214 0.21 18.02 -3.59
N HIS A 215 -1.12 18.00 -3.60
CA HIS A 215 -1.92 19.23 -3.68
C HIS A 215 -1.69 20.16 -2.48
N PHE A 216 -1.51 19.61 -1.27
CA PHE A 216 -1.21 20.37 -0.05
C PHE A 216 0.30 20.61 0.17
N GLY A 217 1.16 20.22 -0.77
CA GLY A 217 2.61 20.35 -0.62
C GLY A 217 3.24 19.36 0.37
N ILE A 218 2.53 18.29 0.72
CA ILE A 218 3.01 17.19 1.57
C ILE A 218 3.66 16.12 0.67
N ASP A 219 4.77 15.54 1.12
CA ASP A 219 5.43 14.44 0.41
C ASP A 219 4.50 13.21 0.31
N ALA A 220 4.23 12.79 -0.92
CA ALA A 220 3.39 11.65 -1.26
C ALA A 220 3.86 10.32 -0.64
N ALA A 221 5.13 10.19 -0.26
CA ALA A 221 5.66 9.02 0.42
C ALA A 221 4.94 8.73 1.76
N HIS A 222 4.37 9.73 2.41
CA HIS A 222 3.59 9.58 3.65
C HIS A 222 2.22 8.92 3.42
N ALA A 223 1.75 8.82 2.17
CA ALA A 223 0.45 8.25 1.85
C ALA A 223 0.38 6.74 2.15
N GLY A 224 1.51 6.02 2.05
CA GLY A 224 1.57 4.57 2.31
C GLY A 224 1.18 4.18 3.75
N PRO A 225 1.80 4.76 4.79
CA PRO A 225 1.36 4.55 6.16
C PRO A 225 -0.05 5.11 6.44
N ALA A 226 -0.40 6.24 5.81
CA ALA A 226 -1.67 6.90 6.02
C ALA A 226 -2.87 6.09 5.47
N ILE A 227 -2.71 5.36 4.36
CA ILE A 227 -3.79 4.50 3.85
C ILE A 227 -4.12 3.38 4.83
N GLN A 228 -3.14 2.80 5.53
CA GLN A 228 -3.40 1.76 6.52
C GLN A 228 -4.27 2.28 7.67
N VAL A 229 -3.90 3.43 8.24
CA VAL A 229 -4.68 4.07 9.31
C VAL A 229 -6.09 4.47 8.83
N ALA A 230 -6.19 4.98 7.61
CA ALA A 230 -7.50 5.26 7.00
C ALA A 230 -8.34 3.98 6.89
N MET A 231 -7.73 2.85 6.51
CA MET A 231 -8.44 1.57 6.41
C MET A 231 -8.79 0.94 7.75
N ASP A 232 -8.03 1.18 8.81
CA ASP A 232 -8.45 0.79 10.16
C ASP A 232 -9.75 1.51 10.56
N ILE A 233 -9.89 2.79 10.23
CA ILE A 233 -11.09 3.57 10.58
C ILE A 233 -12.24 3.25 9.61
N ILE A 234 -12.02 3.45 8.31
CA ILE A 234 -13.03 3.26 7.26
C ILE A 234 -13.46 1.79 7.20
N GLY A 235 -12.51 0.86 7.23
CA GLY A 235 -12.77 -0.57 7.15
C GLY A 235 -13.64 -1.06 8.30
N VAL A 236 -13.32 -0.66 9.53
CA VAL A 236 -14.14 -1.00 10.71
C VAL A 236 -15.53 -0.39 10.60
N THR A 237 -15.61 0.90 10.27
CA THR A 237 -16.90 1.63 10.12
C THR A 237 -17.81 0.95 9.11
N PHE A 238 -17.34 0.72 7.89
CA PHE A 238 -18.15 0.12 6.84
C PHE A 238 -18.46 -1.35 7.11
N THR A 239 -17.56 -2.11 7.74
CA THR A 239 -17.87 -3.48 8.17
C THR A 239 -19.05 -3.48 9.12
N CYS A 240 -18.98 -2.69 10.20
CA CYS A 240 -20.05 -2.63 11.21
C CYS A 240 -21.38 -2.15 10.61
N ILE A 241 -21.38 -1.11 9.78
CA ILE A 241 -22.59 -0.59 9.14
C ILE A 241 -23.22 -1.63 8.21
N ILE A 242 -22.43 -2.25 7.34
CA ILE A 242 -22.94 -3.20 6.35
C ILE A 242 -23.44 -4.48 7.04
N CYS A 243 -22.67 -5.02 7.98
CA CYS A 243 -23.09 -6.18 8.75
C CYS A 243 -24.36 -5.90 9.55
N SER A 244 -24.46 -4.74 10.23
CA SER A 244 -25.65 -4.33 10.95
C SER A 244 -26.88 -4.27 10.04
N ALA A 245 -26.75 -3.62 8.88
CA ALA A 245 -27.85 -3.49 7.92
C ALA A 245 -28.32 -4.85 7.38
N ILE A 246 -27.37 -5.75 7.06
CA ILE A 246 -27.69 -7.08 6.54
C ILE A 246 -28.33 -7.95 7.62
N PHE A 247 -27.75 -8.03 8.82
CA PHE A 247 -28.33 -8.83 9.90
C PHE A 247 -29.72 -8.32 10.31
N ALA A 248 -29.95 -7.01 10.32
CA ALA A 248 -31.28 -6.44 10.52
C ALA A 248 -32.28 -6.84 9.41
N ALA A 249 -31.84 -6.87 8.15
CA ALA A 249 -32.70 -7.27 7.03
C ALA A 249 -33.10 -8.76 7.05
N PHE A 250 -32.28 -9.61 7.67
CA PHE A 250 -32.55 -11.04 7.83
C PHE A 250 -33.09 -11.41 9.22
N ALA A 251 -33.28 -10.44 10.12
CA ALA A 251 -33.89 -10.68 11.42
C ALA A 251 -35.40 -10.94 11.26
N PRO A 252 -35.96 -11.96 11.91
CA PRO A 252 -37.40 -12.21 11.88
C PRO A 252 -38.16 -11.02 12.49
N SER A 253 -39.26 -10.62 11.86
CA SER A 253 -40.08 -9.43 12.15
C SER A 253 -40.72 -9.37 13.55
N SER A 254 -40.41 -10.30 14.44
CA SER A 254 -40.87 -10.35 15.83
C SER A 254 -39.96 -9.59 16.82
N ALA A 255 -38.87 -8.99 16.34
CA ALA A 255 -37.88 -8.29 17.17
C ALA A 255 -37.78 -6.77 16.91
N ALA A 256 -38.73 -6.20 16.17
CA ALA A 256 -38.83 -4.76 15.90
C ALA A 256 -39.87 -4.08 16.79
#